data_AF-A0A4R7Z6M0-F1
#
_entry.id   AF-A0A4R7Z6M0-F1
#
_cell.length_a   1.000
_cell.length_b   1.000
_cell.length_c   1.000
_cell.angle_alpha   90.00
_cell.angle_beta   90.00
_cell.angle_gamma   90.00
#
_symmetry.space_group_name_H-M   'P 1'
#
loop_
_entity.id
_entity.type
_entity.pdbx_description
1 polymer ?
#
loop_
_entity_poly.entity_id
_entity_poly.type
_entity_poly.pdbx_seq_one_letter_code
_entity_poly.pdbx_strand_id
1 'polypeptide(L)'
;MGAYFQIWEINSVGAILAVLFGTTLAPIAGVFGWKSGVAAGFLHMALVMNIGYLHGGMNLYNNGFSGGMVAAILVPIISAFREVKNEK
;
A
#
# COMPACT_ATOMS: atom_id res chain seq x y z
N MET A 1 0.43 -9.75 -5.64
CA MET A 1 0.80 -10.51 -4.43
C MET A 1 -0.24 -10.36 -3.33
N GLY A 2 -0.50 -9.16 -2.79
CA GLY A 2 -1.49 -8.96 -1.71
C GLY A 2 -2.85 -9.60 -1.95
N ALA A 3 -3.41 -9.42 -3.16
CA ALA A 3 -4.69 -10.02 -3.55
C ALA A 3 -4.76 -11.56 -3.47
N TYR A 4 -3.63 -12.28 -3.59
CA TYR A 4 -3.61 -13.75 -3.56
C TYR A 4 -3.55 -14.31 -2.13
N PHE A 5 -2.99 -13.56 -1.19
CA PHE A 5 -2.74 -14.02 0.17
C PHE A 5 -3.77 -13.52 1.20
N GLN A 6 -4.62 -12.57 0.82
CA GLN A 6 -5.59 -11.97 1.73
C GLN A 6 -6.97 -12.60 1.58
N ILE A 7 -7.77 -12.52 2.64
CA ILE A 7 -9.08 -13.18 2.79
C ILE A 7 -10.18 -12.66 1.84
N TRP A 8 -9.88 -11.66 1.00
CA TRP A 8 -10.87 -11.05 0.13
C TRP A 8 -10.91 -11.70 -1.24
N GLU A 9 -12.11 -11.78 -1.82
CA GLU A 9 -12.28 -12.31 -3.16
C GLU A 9 -11.58 -11.44 -4.21
N ILE A 10 -10.74 -12.08 -5.03
CA ILE A 10 -9.95 -11.44 -6.09
C ILE A 10 -10.85 -10.82 -7.17
N ASN A 11 -12.04 -11.40 -7.38
CA ASN A 11 -13.01 -10.92 -8.38
C ASN A 11 -13.85 -9.73 -7.88
N SER A 12 -13.69 -9.31 -6.62
CA SER A 12 -14.39 -8.13 -6.11
C SER A 12 -13.84 -6.85 -6.76
N VAL A 13 -14.74 -5.89 -7.00
CA VAL A 13 -14.36 -4.59 -7.58
C VAL A 13 -13.27 -3.90 -6.75
N GLY A 14 -13.33 -4.00 -5.41
CA GLY A 14 -12.31 -3.47 -4.51
C GLY A 14 -10.94 -4.11 -4.72
N ALA A 15 -10.86 -5.44 -4.80
CA ALA A 15 -9.62 -6.16 -5.03
C ALA A 15 -8.99 -5.84 -6.39
N ILE A 16 -9.80 -5.79 -7.46
CA ILE A 16 -9.33 -5.46 -8.81
C ILE A 16 -8.78 -4.03 -8.85
N LEU A 17 -9.49 -3.07 -8.26
CA LEU A 17 -9.04 -1.68 -8.19
C LEU A 17 -7.76 -1.55 -7.34
N ALA A 18 -7.66 -2.24 -6.21
CA ALA A 18 -6.46 -2.24 -5.37
C ALA A 18 -5.21 -2.74 -6.13
N VAL A 19 -5.38 -3.77 -6.97
CA VAL A 19 -4.29 -4.29 -7.81
C VAL A 19 -3.91 -3.29 -8.91
N LEU A 20 -4.89 -2.71 -9.60
CA LEU A 20 -4.67 -1.71 -10.65
C LEU A 20 -3.95 -0.47 -10.14
N PHE A 21 -4.36 0.04 -8.97
CA PHE A 21 -3.79 1.23 -8.34
C PHE A 21 -2.54 0.96 -7.50
N GLY A 22 -2.09 -0.29 -7.38
CA GLY A 22 -0.85 -0.65 -6.67
C GLY A 22 0.41 -0.01 -7.25
N THR A 23 0.38 0.43 -8.53
CA THR A 23 1.46 1.17 -9.19
C THR A 23 1.74 2.54 -8.56
N THR A 24 0.80 3.10 -7.81
CA THR A 24 1.01 4.33 -7.03
C THR A 24 2.16 4.20 -6.02
N LEU A 25 2.52 2.97 -5.66
CA LEU A 25 3.63 2.65 -4.76
C LEU A 25 4.95 2.31 -5.48
N ALA A 26 4.97 2.37 -6.82
CA ALA A 26 6.18 2.13 -7.60
C ALA A 26 7.38 3.01 -7.18
N PRO A 27 7.21 4.29 -6.78
CA PRO A 27 8.32 5.09 -6.25
C PRO A 27 8.97 4.48 -4.99
N ILE A 28 8.20 3.85 -4.10
CA ILE A 28 8.73 3.19 -2.90
C ILE A 28 9.59 2.00 -3.29
N ALA A 29 9.16 1.22 -4.28
CA ALA A 29 9.95 0.12 -4.82
C ALA A 29 11.24 0.60 -5.51
N GLY A 30 11.18 1.73 -6.22
CA GLY A 30 12.32 2.31 -6.91
C GLY A 30 13.38 2.88 -5.97
N VAL A 31 12.98 3.62 -4.93
CA VAL A 31 13.90 4.33 -4.02
C VAL A 31 14.45 3.42 -2.91
N PHE A 32 13.64 2.49 -2.41
CA PHE A 32 13.98 1.66 -1.25
C PHE A 32 14.16 0.17 -1.59
N GLY A 33 13.93 -0.22 -2.85
CA GLY A 33 14.12 -1.56 -3.37
C GLY A 33 12.84 -2.40 -3.46
N TRP A 34 12.92 -3.54 -4.15
CA TRP A 34 11.75 -4.36 -4.44
C TRP A 34 11.06 -4.92 -3.17
N LYS A 35 11.81 -5.18 -2.09
CA LYS A 35 11.25 -5.72 -0.84
C LYS A 35 10.27 -4.75 -0.16
N SER A 36 10.62 -3.46 -0.08
CA SER A 36 9.72 -2.42 0.45
C SER A 36 8.53 -2.20 -0.49
N GLY A 37 8.73 -2.32 -1.80
CA GLY A 37 7.64 -2.31 -2.78
C GLY A 37 6.61 -3.43 -2.56
N VAL A 38 7.08 -4.66 -2.31
CA VAL A 38 6.19 -5.79 -1.97
C VAL A 38 5.42 -5.50 -0.68
N ALA A 39 6.11 -5.06 0.38
CA ALA A 39 5.46 -4.70 1.64
C ALA A 39 4.41 -3.59 1.47
N ALA A 40 4.73 -2.56 0.69
CA ALA A 40 3.80 -1.48 0.37
C ALA A 40 2.55 -1.99 -0.36
N GLY A 41 2.71 -2.84 -1.37
CA GLY A 41 1.59 -3.42 -2.10
C GLY A 41 0.66 -4.28 -1.24
N PHE A 42 1.21 -5.03 -0.27
CA PHE A 42 0.43 -5.78 0.71
C PHE A 42 -0.38 -4.86 1.63
N LEU A 43 0.25 -3.82 2.16
CA LEU A 43 -0.42 -2.85 3.02
C LEU A 43 -1.48 -2.04 2.27
N HIS A 44 -1.25 -1.73 0.99
CA HIS A 44 -2.21 -1.01 0.16
C HIS A 44 -3.48 -1.82 -0.06
N MET A 45 -3.35 -3.09 -0.45
CA MET A 45 -4.49 -4.00 -0.58
C MET A 45 -5.26 -4.11 0.74
N ALA A 46 -4.54 -4.21 1.87
CA ALA A 46 -5.16 -4.24 3.19
C ALA A 46 -5.98 -2.99 3.50
N LEU A 47 -5.42 -1.82 3.21
CA LEU A 47 -6.04 -0.54 3.46
C LEU A 47 -7.25 -0.30 2.55
N VAL A 48 -7.13 -0.52 1.24
CA VAL A 48 -8.24 -0.33 0.28
C VAL A 48 -9.46 -1.15 0.68
N MET A 49 -9.27 -2.39 1.13
CA MET A 49 -10.37 -3.28 1.48
C MET A 49 -11.05 -2.94 2.82
N ASN A 50 -10.47 -2.07 3.66
CA ASN A 50 -11.03 -1.70 4.97
C ASN A 50 -11.40 -0.22 5.11
N ILE A 51 -10.72 0.68 4.39
CA ILE A 51 -10.96 2.13 4.49
C ILE A 51 -12.36 2.52 4.04
N GLY A 52 -12.93 1.80 3.05
CA GLY A 52 -14.32 1.92 2.63
C GLY A 52 -15.31 1.95 3.79
N TYR A 53 -15.09 1.07 4.77
CA TYR A 53 -15.88 0.99 6.00
C TYR A 53 -15.58 2.16 6.94
N LEU A 54 -14.30 2.50 7.14
CA LEU A 54 -13.87 3.54 8.09
C LEU A 54 -14.43 4.93 7.78
N HIS A 55 -14.59 5.29 6.51
CA HIS A 55 -15.20 6.56 6.11
C HIS A 55 -16.67 6.40 5.69
N GLY A 56 -17.32 5.26 5.97
CA GLY A 56 -18.74 5.03 5.65
C GLY A 56 -19.10 5.16 4.18
N GLY A 57 -18.17 4.83 3.26
CA GLY A 57 -18.37 5.00 1.82
C GLY A 57 -18.30 6.45 1.31
N MET A 58 -18.05 7.44 2.16
CA MET A 58 -18.00 8.86 1.76
C MET A 58 -16.77 9.23 0.91
N ASN A 59 -15.69 8.44 0.96
CA ASN A 59 -14.51 8.66 0.12
C ASN A 59 -14.61 7.86 -1.19
N LEU A 60 -14.91 8.56 -2.27
CA LEU A 60 -14.93 8.02 -3.64
C LEU A 60 -13.51 7.70 -4.16
N TYR A 61 -12.45 8.23 -3.53
CA TYR A 61 -11.04 8.04 -3.89
C TYR A 61 -10.30 7.11 -2.91
N ASN A 62 -10.93 6.02 -2.51
CA ASN A 62 -10.40 5.06 -1.55
C ASN A 62 -8.99 4.53 -1.94
N ASN A 63 -8.77 4.21 -3.21
CA ASN A 63 -7.49 3.67 -3.69
C ASN A 63 -6.33 4.66 -3.55
N GLY A 64 -6.45 5.85 -4.15
CA GLY A 64 -5.39 6.87 -4.06
C GLY A 64 -5.12 7.32 -2.63
N PHE A 65 -6.17 7.48 -1.82
CA PHE A 65 -6.07 7.82 -0.40
C PHE A 65 -5.33 6.73 0.41
N SER A 66 -5.69 5.46 0.19
CA SER A 66 -5.01 4.32 0.81
C SER A 66 -3.53 4.27 0.42
N GLY A 67 -3.20 4.49 -0.85
CA GLY A 67 -1.81 4.56 -1.33
C GLY A 67 -1.01 5.68 -0.67
N GLY A 68 -1.60 6.86 -0.54
CA GLY A 68 -1.02 8.00 0.17
C GLY A 68 -0.72 7.70 1.65
N MET A 69 -1.65 7.03 2.35
CA MET A 69 -1.42 6.60 3.74
C MET A 69 -0.33 5.55 3.87
N VAL A 70 -0.29 4.55 2.98
CA VAL A 70 0.82 3.58 2.96
C VAL A 70 2.15 4.30 2.80
N ALA A 71 2.25 5.25 1.86
CA ALA A 71 3.46 6.01 1.63
C ALA A 71 3.84 6.87 2.86
N ALA A 72 2.87 7.59 3.44
CA ALA A 72 3.08 8.43 4.61
C ALA A 72 3.60 7.67 5.83
N ILE A 73 3.22 6.39 5.98
CA ILE A 73 3.70 5.53 7.06
C ILE A 73 5.04 4.87 6.70
N LEU A 74 5.15 4.25 5.52
CA LEU A 74 6.32 3.44 5.17
C LEU A 74 7.57 4.28 4.87
N VAL A 75 7.43 5.42 4.19
CA VAL A 75 8.58 6.25 3.79
C VAL A 75 9.41 6.70 4.99
N PRO A 76 8.85 7.31 6.06
CA PRO A 76 9.65 7.72 7.21
C PRO A 76 10.26 6.53 7.96
N ILE A 77 9.51 5.43 8.11
CA ILE A 77 10.01 4.22 8.80
C ILE A 77 11.22 3.63 8.06
N ILE A 78 11.09 3.41 6.74
CA ILE A 78 12.17 2.82 5.95
C ILE A 78 13.37 3.77 5.87
N SER A 79 13.13 5.08 5.76
CA SER A 79 14.20 6.08 5.75
C SER A 79 15.00 6.06 7.05
N ALA A 80 14.34 5.99 8.21
CA ALA A 80 15.01 5.91 9.50
C ALA A 80 15.89 4.65 9.63
N PHE A 81 15.40 3.49 9.20
CA PHE A 81 16.22 2.27 9.21
C PHE A 81 17.41 2.34 8.24
N ARG A 82 17.26 3.04 7.10
CA ARG A 82 18.34 3.23 6.13
C ARG A 82 19.42 4.14 6.67
N GLU A 83 19.03 5.22 7.36
CA GLU A 83 19.94 6.15 8.01
C GLU A 83 20.78 5.45 9.10
N VAL A 84 20.13 4.69 10.00
CA VAL A 84 20.82 3.89 11.04
C VAL A 84 21.79 2.87 10.43
N LYS A 85 21.47 2.30 9.26
CA LYS A 85 22.37 1.38 8.56
C LYS A 85 23.58 2.09 7.97
N ASN A 86 23.44 3.34 7.52
CA ASN A 86 24.51 4.10 6.89
C ASN A 86 25.49 4.70 7.92
N GLU A 87 25.07 4.88 9.17
CA GLU A 87 25.92 5.33 10.28
C GLU A 87 26.81 4.22 10.88
N LYS A 88 26.59 2.96 10.47
CA LYS A 88 27.39 1.79 10.86
C LYS A 88 28.32 1.34 9.73
#